data_AF-A0A6J4LQY3-F1
#
_entry.id   AF-A0A6J4LQY3-F1
#
_cell.length_a   1.000
_cell.length_b   1.000
_cell.length_c   1.000
_cell.angle_alpha   90.00
_cell.angle_beta   90.00
_cell.angle_gamma   90.00
#
_symmetry.space_group_name_H-M   'P 1'
#
loop_
_entity.id
_entity.type
_entity.pdbx_description
1 polymer ?
#
loop_
_entity_poly.entity_id
_entity_poly.type
_entity_poly.pdbx_seq_one_letter_code
_entity_poly.pdbx_strand_id
1 'polypeptide(L)'
;MLRFGGERDRLGREDPVGGIEGPNGQRRKAPIPGHSSPPDQSSEEPPDRSVDSQEEDHTTSLDATSESGAPSESEERTKELLAAYQGTLEVAEDLPAVVWVRWGDRGLGHFLKVPYFRWFLRYFLTHHISERLSVLNRRLHAIAALANDPDTNKAKRDTVKLYLQSLPPPPYRKLIFAVVIAAVLLAVPLRGFGNVLDVLPLVGAMIRVDVTYMARAFQGAELGATVRATIVLLLGFSVVASLMTSPFGLKRLLFNLHPLTKERIASTSARDHAFSVEGLYILEEQVFGEVGLRRPKEGKWDLFFLTFVLVLLLLLSLCLGFLALVLAMSWDLMLEVDTGAPATVNVSLPEVHWIFYALPALIFLIAFCGLLKRLIVAWRGRKGPASV
;
A
#
# COMPACT_ATOMS: atom_id res chain seq x y z
N MET A 1 41.47 57.28 1.12
CA MET A 1 42.63 57.21 2.05
C MET A 1 42.32 56.12 3.07
N LEU A 2 43.36 55.43 3.59
CA LEU A 2 43.31 54.23 4.44
C LEU A 2 42.93 52.90 3.75
N ARG A 3 43.85 51.93 3.91
CA ARG A 3 43.76 50.51 3.51
C ARG A 3 43.10 49.69 4.62
N PHE A 4 42.57 48.52 4.28
CA PHE A 4 42.90 47.29 5.01
C PHE A 4 43.08 46.13 4.02
N GLY A 5 44.15 45.36 4.19
CA GLY A 5 44.39 44.09 3.49
C GLY A 5 44.24 42.92 4.46
N GLY A 6 44.06 41.70 3.92
CA GLY A 6 43.80 40.50 4.72
C GLY A 6 43.95 39.23 3.89
N GLU A 7 45.19 38.90 3.58
CA GLU A 7 45.63 37.69 2.85
C GLU A 7 45.60 36.46 3.78
N ARG A 8 45.08 35.31 3.30
CA ARG A 8 45.26 33.97 3.91
C ARG A 8 45.22 32.84 2.88
N ASP A 9 46.43 32.50 2.43
CA ASP A 9 47.00 31.16 2.25
C ASP A 9 46.13 29.93 1.93
N ARG A 10 46.62 29.21 0.89
CA ARG A 10 46.52 27.75 0.73
C ARG A 10 47.75 27.11 1.40
N LEU A 11 47.62 25.96 2.08
CA LEU A 11 48.53 24.79 2.01
C LEU A 11 48.18 23.67 3.02
N GLY A 12 48.65 22.44 2.74
CA GLY A 12 48.50 21.22 3.56
C GLY A 12 47.11 20.55 3.42
N ARG A 13 46.92 19.30 2.99
CA ARG A 13 47.79 18.12 2.76
C ARG A 13 48.54 17.61 4.00
N GLU A 14 47.85 16.77 4.76
CA GLU A 14 48.45 15.69 5.56
C GLU A 14 47.64 14.40 5.33
N ASP A 15 48.34 13.31 5.02
CA ASP A 15 47.82 11.95 5.02
C ASP A 15 47.98 11.34 6.43
N PRO A 16 47.10 10.44 6.87
CA PRO A 16 47.50 9.40 7.81
C PRO A 16 47.39 8.00 7.19
N VAL A 17 48.53 7.34 7.08
CA VAL A 17 48.68 5.91 6.76
C VAL A 17 48.54 5.07 8.02
N GLY A 18 47.88 3.91 7.91
CA GLY A 18 47.77 2.89 8.96
C GLY A 18 46.35 2.72 9.48
N GLY A 19 45.70 1.54 9.43
CA GLY A 19 46.17 0.22 9.02
C GLY A 19 45.85 -0.82 10.09
N ILE A 20 44.64 -1.40 10.06
CA ILE A 20 44.24 -2.57 10.85
C ILE A 20 43.43 -3.52 9.95
N GLU A 21 43.57 -4.82 10.21
CA GLU A 21 43.25 -5.92 9.30
C GLU A 21 41.79 -6.41 9.33
N GLY A 22 41.23 -6.66 8.13
CA GLY A 22 40.32 -7.78 7.84
C GLY A 22 38.91 -7.84 8.48
N PRO A 23 38.09 -8.86 8.13
CA PRO A 23 38.32 -9.89 7.11
C PRO A 23 37.45 -9.72 5.84
N ASN A 24 37.99 -10.20 4.71
CA ASN A 24 37.29 -10.25 3.41
C ASN A 24 36.17 -11.31 3.42
N GLY A 25 34.92 -10.87 3.29
CA GLY A 25 33.78 -11.76 3.01
C GLY A 25 33.79 -12.27 1.57
N GLN A 26 34.51 -13.36 1.30
CA GLN A 26 34.54 -14.03 -0.01
C GLN A 26 33.14 -14.50 -0.44
N ARG A 27 32.48 -13.72 -1.30
CA ARG A 27 31.25 -14.16 -1.97
C ARG A 27 31.63 -15.08 -3.14
N ARG A 28 31.76 -16.38 -2.87
CA ARG A 28 31.98 -17.42 -3.91
C ARG A 28 30.88 -17.30 -4.98
N LYS A 29 31.24 -16.89 -6.19
CA LYS A 29 30.46 -17.24 -7.39
C LYS A 29 30.75 -18.70 -7.72
N ALA A 30 29.71 -19.51 -7.91
CA ALA A 30 29.87 -20.86 -8.44
C ALA A 30 30.37 -20.77 -9.90
N PRO A 31 31.29 -21.66 -10.33
CA PRO A 31 31.69 -21.73 -11.73
C PRO A 31 30.55 -22.31 -12.58
N ILE A 32 30.29 -21.69 -13.73
CA ILE A 32 29.42 -22.22 -14.77
C ILE A 32 30.20 -23.34 -15.49
N PRO A 33 29.69 -24.58 -15.57
CA PRO A 33 30.32 -25.61 -16.40
C PRO A 33 30.18 -25.24 -17.87
N GLY A 34 31.30 -25.00 -18.56
CA GLY A 34 31.30 -24.87 -20.00
C GLY A 34 31.20 -26.24 -20.64
N HIS A 35 30.21 -26.45 -21.51
CA HIS A 35 30.18 -27.58 -22.44
C HIS A 35 30.15 -27.07 -23.88
N SER A 36 31.34 -27.19 -24.48
CA SER A 36 31.66 -27.52 -25.87
C SER A 36 30.53 -27.56 -26.90
N SER A 37 30.71 -26.79 -27.98
CA SER A 37 30.22 -27.15 -29.32
C SER A 37 30.79 -28.52 -29.76
N PRO A 38 30.14 -29.21 -30.71
CA PRO A 38 30.72 -29.26 -32.06
C PRO A 38 29.59 -29.17 -33.15
N PRO A 39 29.77 -29.56 -34.44
CA PRO A 39 29.89 -28.57 -35.51
C PRO A 39 28.83 -28.69 -36.63
N ASP A 40 28.96 -27.85 -37.65
CA ASP A 40 28.18 -27.89 -38.91
C ASP A 40 28.14 -29.27 -39.57
N GLN A 41 27.00 -29.60 -40.19
CA GLN A 41 27.00 -30.06 -41.58
C GLN A 41 25.64 -29.86 -42.28
N SER A 42 25.73 -29.40 -43.52
CA SER A 42 24.64 -29.30 -44.51
C SER A 42 24.24 -30.67 -45.04
N SER A 43 22.97 -30.85 -45.43
CA SER A 43 22.58 -31.16 -46.82
C SER A 43 21.09 -31.53 -47.00
N GLU A 44 20.53 -31.00 -48.11
CA GLU A 44 19.64 -31.67 -49.08
C GLU A 44 18.24 -32.21 -48.67
N GLU A 45 17.21 -31.48 -49.12
CA GLU A 45 15.95 -32.02 -49.68
C GLU A 45 16.19 -32.75 -51.04
N PRO A 46 15.22 -33.53 -51.58
CA PRO A 46 14.18 -34.33 -50.91
C PRO A 46 14.32 -35.81 -51.38
N PRO A 47 13.56 -36.47 -52.31
CA PRO A 47 12.22 -36.27 -52.89
C PRO A 47 11.16 -37.30 -52.39
N ASP A 48 9.98 -37.24 -53.00
CA ASP A 48 8.79 -38.09 -52.84
C ASP A 48 9.00 -39.62 -52.79
N ARG A 49 8.21 -40.29 -51.95
CA ARG A 49 7.64 -41.58 -52.32
C ARG A 49 6.25 -41.81 -51.70
N SER A 50 5.25 -41.91 -52.58
CA SER A 50 3.93 -42.48 -52.29
C SER A 50 4.03 -43.99 -52.07
N VAL A 51 3.02 -44.57 -51.39
CA VAL A 51 2.27 -45.80 -51.74
C VAL A 51 1.66 -46.46 -50.48
N ASP A 52 0.40 -46.90 -50.63
CA ASP A 52 -0.39 -47.84 -49.84
C ASP A 52 -0.63 -47.63 -48.33
N SER A 53 -1.78 -47.02 -48.07
CA SER A 53 -2.92 -47.67 -47.38
C SER A 53 -2.71 -49.13 -46.95
N GLN A 54 -2.81 -49.38 -45.65
CA GLN A 54 -3.31 -50.67 -45.17
C GLN A 54 -4.28 -50.44 -43.99
N GLU A 55 -5.52 -50.83 -44.19
CA GLU A 55 -6.54 -50.91 -43.13
C GLU A 55 -6.16 -52.04 -42.18
N GLU A 56 -5.84 -51.73 -40.92
CA GLU A 56 -5.90 -52.72 -39.84
C GLU A 56 -6.97 -52.29 -38.82
N ASP A 57 -8.13 -52.92 -38.98
CA ASP A 57 -9.27 -52.85 -38.08
C ASP A 57 -8.90 -53.55 -36.76
N HIS A 58 -8.44 -52.75 -35.80
CA HIS A 58 -8.17 -53.19 -34.44
C HIS A 58 -9.13 -52.51 -33.46
N THR A 59 -10.37 -53.04 -33.46
CA THR A 59 -11.36 -52.93 -32.38
C THR A 59 -10.91 -53.68 -31.11
N THR A 60 -9.66 -53.47 -30.68
CA THR A 60 -9.17 -53.87 -29.36
C THR A 60 -9.66 -52.85 -28.35
N SER A 61 -10.85 -53.10 -27.82
CA SER A 61 -11.40 -52.42 -26.64
C SER A 61 -10.48 -52.70 -25.45
N LEU A 62 -9.40 -51.93 -25.34
CA LEU A 62 -8.62 -51.81 -24.11
C LEU A 62 -9.56 -51.26 -23.04
N ASP A 63 -10.00 -52.18 -22.18
CA ASP A 63 -10.67 -51.88 -20.92
C ASP A 63 -9.63 -51.20 -20.01
N ALA A 64 -9.39 -49.92 -20.32
CA ALA A 64 -8.49 -49.04 -19.63
C ALA A 64 -9.09 -48.82 -18.24
N THR A 65 -8.69 -49.70 -17.31
CA THR A 65 -8.90 -49.56 -15.89
C THR A 65 -8.45 -48.16 -15.51
N SER A 66 -9.41 -47.25 -15.37
CA SER A 66 -9.14 -45.85 -15.09
C SER A 66 -8.31 -45.77 -13.82
N GLU A 67 -7.10 -45.20 -13.91
CA GLU A 67 -6.29 -44.76 -12.77
C GLU A 67 -6.95 -43.53 -12.08
N SER A 68 -8.21 -43.69 -11.69
CA SER A 68 -9.04 -42.71 -11.01
C SER A 68 -8.85 -42.87 -9.51
N GLY A 69 -7.77 -42.29 -9.00
CA GLY A 69 -7.43 -42.38 -7.58
C GLY A 69 -6.27 -41.49 -7.14
N ALA A 70 -5.29 -41.24 -8.02
CA ALA A 70 -4.26 -40.24 -7.76
C ALA A 70 -4.85 -38.83 -7.94
N PRO A 71 -4.83 -37.94 -6.93
CA PRO A 71 -5.17 -36.54 -7.14
C PRO A 71 -4.16 -35.94 -8.13
N SER A 72 -4.63 -35.23 -9.15
CA SER A 72 -3.68 -34.58 -10.08
C SER A 72 -2.81 -33.56 -9.33
N GLU A 73 -1.53 -33.41 -9.71
CA GLU A 73 -0.61 -32.44 -9.10
C GLU A 73 -1.23 -31.03 -8.96
N SER A 74 -2.06 -30.69 -9.94
CA SER A 74 -2.75 -29.41 -10.07
C SER A 74 -3.88 -29.23 -9.03
N GLU A 75 -4.47 -30.31 -8.51
CA GLU A 75 -5.34 -30.29 -7.33
C GLU A 75 -4.54 -30.14 -6.04
N GLU A 76 -3.40 -30.82 -5.94
CA GLU A 76 -2.52 -30.73 -4.77
C GLU A 76 -2.01 -29.31 -4.57
N ARG A 77 -1.52 -28.64 -5.62
CA ARG A 77 -1.14 -27.21 -5.59
C ARG A 77 -2.30 -26.29 -5.24
N THR A 78 -3.53 -26.62 -5.67
CA THR A 78 -4.72 -25.85 -5.27
C THR A 78 -4.98 -26.01 -3.76
N LYS A 79 -4.85 -27.24 -3.22
CA LYS A 79 -4.97 -27.51 -1.78
C LYS A 79 -3.84 -26.85 -0.98
N GLU A 80 -2.62 -26.86 -1.49
CA GLU A 80 -1.45 -26.18 -0.90
C GLU A 80 -1.67 -24.67 -0.79
N LEU A 81 -2.14 -24.01 -1.85
CA LEU A 81 -2.49 -22.58 -1.82
C LEU A 81 -3.57 -22.27 -0.77
N LEU A 82 -4.61 -23.11 -0.67
CA LEU A 82 -5.67 -22.94 0.33
C LEU A 82 -5.16 -23.17 1.76
N ALA A 83 -4.30 -24.18 1.97
CA ALA A 83 -3.65 -24.42 3.25
C ALA A 83 -2.71 -23.26 3.66
N ALA A 84 -1.97 -22.70 2.71
CA ALA A 84 -1.10 -21.55 2.92
C ALA A 84 -1.91 -20.26 3.23
N TYR A 85 -3.06 -20.06 2.60
CA TYR A 85 -4.00 -19.00 2.97
C TYR A 85 -4.56 -19.20 4.38
N GLN A 86 -4.97 -20.42 4.74
CA GLN A 86 -5.50 -20.75 6.06
C GLN A 86 -4.44 -20.54 7.15
N GLY A 87 -3.23 -21.09 6.99
CA GLY A 87 -2.12 -20.89 7.93
C GLY A 87 -1.73 -19.42 8.07
N THR A 88 -1.83 -18.61 7.01
CA THR A 88 -1.60 -17.16 7.11
C THR A 88 -2.70 -16.43 7.90
N LEU A 89 -3.97 -16.86 7.79
CA LEU A 89 -5.07 -16.33 8.60
C LEU A 89 -4.91 -16.74 10.07
N GLU A 90 -4.55 -17.99 10.36
CA GLU A 90 -4.29 -18.49 11.71
C GLU A 90 -3.15 -17.71 12.36
N VAL A 91 -1.99 -17.57 11.68
CA VAL A 91 -0.88 -16.74 12.16
C VAL A 91 -1.32 -15.31 12.44
N ALA A 92 -2.21 -14.73 11.62
CA ALA A 92 -2.71 -13.37 11.84
C ALA A 92 -3.73 -13.26 13.00
N GLU A 93 -4.52 -14.30 13.26
CA GLU A 93 -5.42 -14.36 14.41
C GLU A 93 -4.63 -14.51 15.72
N ASP A 94 -3.52 -15.24 15.68
CA ASP A 94 -2.60 -15.49 16.79
C ASP A 94 -1.71 -14.30 17.21
N LEU A 95 -1.76 -13.18 16.49
CA LEU A 95 -1.01 -11.97 16.82
C LEU A 95 -1.65 -11.20 18.00
N PRO A 96 -0.87 -10.40 18.75
CA PRO A 96 -1.45 -9.43 19.69
C PRO A 96 -2.32 -8.41 18.96
N ALA A 97 -3.25 -7.77 19.67
CA ALA A 97 -4.17 -6.77 19.10
C ALA A 97 -3.44 -5.61 18.38
N VAL A 98 -2.27 -5.23 18.89
CA VAL A 98 -1.32 -4.30 18.27
C VAL A 98 0.04 -4.98 18.16
N VAL A 99 0.55 -5.11 16.95
CA VAL A 99 1.91 -5.56 16.64
C VAL A 99 2.78 -4.34 16.36
N TRP A 100 3.99 -4.28 16.92
CA TRP A 100 4.93 -3.20 16.69
C TRP A 100 6.06 -3.66 15.79
N VAL A 101 6.03 -3.28 14.50
CA VAL A 101 7.06 -3.64 13.52
C VAL A 101 8.00 -2.46 13.29
N ARG A 102 9.29 -2.74 13.09
CA ARG A 102 10.31 -1.73 12.77
C ARG A 102 10.09 -1.20 11.35
N TRP A 103 10.06 0.12 11.20
CA TRP A 103 9.75 0.80 9.94
C TRP A 103 10.83 0.60 8.86
N GLY A 104 12.07 0.31 9.25
CA GLY A 104 13.13 -0.09 8.33
C GLY A 104 14.42 -0.49 9.04
N ASP A 105 15.42 -0.95 8.30
CA ASP A 105 16.67 -1.44 8.88
C ASP A 105 17.79 -0.40 8.99
N ARG A 106 17.62 0.82 8.44
CA ARG A 106 18.67 1.85 8.43
C ARG A 106 18.19 3.23 8.90
N GLY A 107 19.06 3.95 9.59
CA GLY A 107 18.84 5.31 10.09
C GLY A 107 17.68 5.42 11.08
N LEU A 108 16.98 6.56 11.10
CA LEU A 108 15.83 6.81 11.97
C LEU A 108 14.71 5.76 11.85
N GLY A 109 14.60 5.07 10.71
CA GLY A 109 13.64 3.98 10.52
C GLY A 109 13.91 2.74 11.37
N HIS A 110 15.14 2.58 11.88
CA HIS A 110 15.51 1.49 12.79
C HIS A 110 14.84 1.63 14.16
N PHE A 111 14.78 2.87 14.67
CA PHE A 111 14.20 3.22 15.96
C PHE A 111 12.68 3.44 15.89
N LEU A 112 12.17 3.91 14.74
CA LEU A 112 10.75 4.11 14.53
C LEU A 112 10.02 2.77 14.41
N LYS A 113 9.33 2.36 15.47
CA LYS A 113 8.32 1.29 15.43
C LYS A 113 6.97 1.88 15.07
N VAL A 114 6.22 1.21 14.20
CA VAL A 114 4.85 1.60 13.85
C VAL A 114 3.88 0.55 14.39
N PRO A 115 2.70 0.96 14.91
CA PRO A 115 1.68 0.03 15.35
C PRO A 115 0.90 -0.52 14.14
N TYR A 116 0.63 -1.82 14.20
CA TYR A 116 -0.17 -2.56 13.23
C TYR A 116 -1.32 -3.23 13.98
N PHE A 117 -2.54 -2.89 13.62
CA PHE A 117 -3.73 -3.40 14.29
C PHE A 117 -4.18 -4.72 13.66
N ARG A 118 -4.25 -5.79 14.47
CA ARG A 118 -4.65 -7.14 14.03
C ARG A 118 -5.98 -7.15 13.28
N TRP A 119 -6.96 -6.36 13.73
CA TRP A 119 -8.30 -6.30 13.13
C TRP A 119 -8.27 -5.84 11.66
N PHE A 120 -7.48 -4.80 11.36
CA PHE A 120 -7.30 -4.33 9.98
C PHE A 120 -6.49 -5.33 9.14
N LEU A 121 -5.48 -5.98 9.72
CA LEU A 121 -4.72 -7.02 9.03
C LEU A 121 -5.62 -8.19 8.62
N ARG A 122 -6.42 -8.74 9.55
CA ARG A 122 -7.40 -9.81 9.28
C ARG A 122 -8.35 -9.41 8.14
N TYR A 123 -8.89 -8.19 8.19
CA TYR A 123 -9.73 -7.65 7.12
C TYR A 123 -9.03 -7.65 5.75
N PHE A 124 -7.80 -7.15 5.64
CA PHE A 124 -7.08 -7.09 4.36
C PHE A 124 -6.62 -8.46 3.85
N LEU A 125 -6.32 -9.40 4.75
CA LEU A 125 -6.03 -10.80 4.39
C LEU A 125 -7.29 -11.47 3.82
N THR A 126 -8.38 -11.51 4.58
CA THR A 126 -9.65 -12.11 4.14
C THR A 126 -10.16 -11.47 2.84
N HIS A 127 -10.10 -10.14 2.73
CA HIS A 127 -10.51 -9.43 1.52
C HIS A 127 -9.69 -9.88 0.31
N HIS A 128 -8.35 -9.87 0.40
CA HIS A 128 -7.49 -10.31 -0.70
C HIS A 128 -7.76 -11.77 -1.08
N ILE A 129 -7.82 -12.68 -0.10
CA ILE A 129 -8.04 -14.11 -0.35
C ILE A 129 -9.38 -14.32 -1.05
N SER A 130 -10.45 -13.67 -0.57
CA SER A 130 -11.77 -13.73 -1.23
C SER A 130 -11.76 -13.17 -2.65
N GLU A 131 -11.06 -12.07 -2.90
CA GLU A 131 -10.92 -11.47 -4.24
C GLU A 131 -10.18 -12.44 -5.18
N ARG A 132 -9.02 -12.98 -4.76
CA ARG A 132 -8.25 -13.94 -5.55
C ARG A 132 -9.04 -15.20 -5.87
N LEU A 133 -9.59 -15.84 -4.84
CA LEU A 133 -10.31 -17.09 -5.01
C LEU A 133 -11.61 -16.91 -5.80
N SER A 134 -12.29 -15.75 -5.72
CA SER A 134 -13.45 -15.47 -6.59
C SER A 134 -13.07 -15.36 -8.07
N VAL A 135 -11.92 -14.75 -8.40
CA VAL A 135 -11.40 -14.69 -9.77
C VAL A 135 -10.99 -16.08 -10.27
N LEU A 136 -10.30 -16.86 -9.44
CA LEU A 136 -9.92 -18.25 -9.75
C LEU A 136 -11.15 -19.13 -9.97
N ASN A 137 -12.12 -19.10 -9.06
CA ASN A 137 -13.37 -19.86 -9.16
C ASN A 137 -14.15 -19.52 -10.43
N ARG A 138 -14.29 -18.22 -10.75
CA ARG A 138 -14.93 -17.77 -12.00
C ARG A 138 -14.23 -18.32 -13.24
N ARG A 139 -12.89 -18.41 -13.24
CA ARG A 139 -12.13 -18.99 -14.35
C ARG A 139 -12.29 -20.51 -14.43
N LEU A 140 -12.25 -21.23 -13.31
CA LEU A 140 -12.50 -22.67 -13.27
C LEU A 140 -13.91 -23.02 -13.79
N HIS A 141 -14.93 -22.23 -13.42
CA HIS A 141 -16.27 -22.36 -14.00
C HIS A 141 -16.29 -22.09 -15.51
N ALA A 142 -15.57 -21.06 -16.00
CA ALA A 142 -15.49 -20.77 -17.43
C ALA A 142 -14.76 -21.86 -18.23
N ILE A 143 -13.70 -22.47 -17.68
CA ILE A 143 -12.99 -23.61 -18.30
C ILE A 143 -13.94 -24.81 -18.38
N ALA A 144 -14.61 -25.17 -17.29
CA ALA A 144 -15.52 -26.31 -17.26
C ALA A 144 -16.80 -26.11 -18.13
N ALA A 145 -17.19 -24.88 -18.42
CA ALA A 145 -18.26 -24.57 -19.37
C ALA A 145 -17.83 -24.67 -20.85
N LEU A 146 -16.52 -24.77 -21.11
CA LEU A 146 -15.94 -24.91 -22.46
C LEU A 146 -15.29 -26.29 -22.68
N ALA A 147 -15.24 -27.14 -21.66
CA ALA A 147 -14.65 -28.47 -21.72
C ALA A 147 -15.67 -29.51 -22.20
N ASN A 148 -15.20 -30.50 -22.96
CA ASN A 148 -16.03 -31.63 -23.41
C ASN A 148 -16.49 -32.51 -22.23
N ASP A 149 -15.65 -32.64 -21.20
CA ASP A 149 -16.03 -33.17 -19.89
C ASP A 149 -16.14 -32.01 -18.88
N PRO A 150 -17.35 -31.71 -18.36
CA PRO A 150 -17.52 -30.65 -17.36
C PRO A 150 -17.05 -31.07 -15.96
N ASP A 151 -16.75 -32.34 -15.69
CA ASP A 151 -16.38 -32.86 -14.38
C ASP A 151 -14.86 -32.91 -14.13
N THR A 152 -13.99 -32.83 -15.15
CA THR A 152 -12.52 -32.86 -15.03
C THR A 152 -11.93 -31.83 -14.03
N ASN A 153 -12.66 -30.74 -13.75
CA ASN A 153 -12.27 -29.71 -12.78
C ASN A 153 -13.28 -29.53 -11.61
N LYS A 154 -14.15 -30.53 -11.35
CA LYS A 154 -15.16 -30.49 -10.29
C LYS A 154 -14.55 -30.36 -8.90
N ALA A 155 -13.64 -31.25 -8.53
CA ALA A 155 -13.01 -31.25 -7.20
C ALA A 155 -12.32 -29.92 -6.86
N LYS A 156 -11.58 -29.31 -7.82
CA LYS A 156 -11.01 -27.96 -7.65
C LYS A 156 -12.08 -26.89 -7.40
N ARG A 157 -13.12 -26.83 -8.24
CA ARG A 157 -14.21 -25.84 -8.11
C ARG A 157 -14.89 -25.97 -6.75
N ASP A 158 -15.23 -27.18 -6.34
CA ASP A 158 -15.92 -27.41 -5.07
C ASP A 158 -15.02 -27.10 -3.89
N THR A 159 -13.73 -27.46 -3.91
CA THR A 159 -12.76 -27.11 -2.85
C THR A 159 -12.61 -25.59 -2.71
N VAL A 160 -12.41 -24.86 -3.81
CA VAL A 160 -12.29 -23.39 -3.80
C VAL A 160 -13.60 -22.72 -3.36
N LYS A 161 -14.76 -23.26 -3.78
CA LYS A 161 -16.09 -22.77 -3.40
C LYS A 161 -16.39 -22.99 -1.91
N LEU A 162 -16.07 -24.16 -1.36
CA LEU A 162 -16.21 -24.46 0.07
C LEU A 162 -15.32 -23.53 0.91
N TYR A 163 -14.08 -23.29 0.48
CA TYR A 163 -13.20 -22.34 1.16
C TYR A 163 -13.70 -20.89 1.05
N LEU A 164 -14.23 -20.47 -0.10
CA LEU A 164 -14.88 -19.16 -0.23
C LEU A 164 -16.08 -18.99 0.71
N GLN A 165 -16.78 -20.08 1.04
CA GLN A 165 -17.91 -20.08 1.98
C GLN A 165 -17.48 -20.06 3.46
N SER A 166 -16.27 -20.55 3.81
CA SER A 166 -15.75 -20.48 5.18
C SER A 166 -15.19 -19.10 5.55
N LEU A 167 -14.81 -18.28 4.56
CA LEU A 167 -14.28 -16.94 4.79
C LEU A 167 -15.35 -15.98 5.36
N PRO A 168 -15.06 -15.23 6.45
CA PRO A 168 -16.02 -14.29 7.01
C PRO A 168 -16.26 -13.10 6.06
N PRO A 169 -17.51 -12.61 5.92
CA PRO A 169 -17.81 -11.53 4.99
C PRO A 169 -17.11 -10.22 5.40
N PRO A 170 -16.44 -9.51 4.46
CA PRO A 170 -15.69 -8.29 4.78
C PRO A 170 -16.62 -7.16 5.26
N PRO A 171 -16.45 -6.64 6.50
CA PRO A 171 -17.37 -5.70 7.10
C PRO A 171 -17.13 -4.23 6.66
N TYR A 172 -17.11 -3.96 5.34
CA TYR A 172 -16.81 -2.64 4.75
C TYR A 172 -17.51 -1.46 5.46
N ARG A 173 -18.83 -1.57 5.68
CA ARG A 173 -19.64 -0.53 6.34
C ARG A 173 -19.18 -0.25 7.78
N LYS A 174 -18.84 -1.30 8.54
CA LYS A 174 -18.35 -1.17 9.93
C LYS A 174 -16.95 -0.55 9.96
N LEU A 175 -16.11 -0.85 8.97
CA LEU A 175 -14.76 -0.27 8.86
C LEU A 175 -14.80 1.22 8.55
N ILE A 176 -15.61 1.66 7.58
CA ILE A 176 -15.81 3.10 7.29
C ILE A 176 -16.31 3.83 8.54
N PHE A 177 -17.29 3.27 9.24
CA PHE A 177 -17.83 3.83 10.47
C PHE A 177 -16.78 3.91 11.60
N ALA A 178 -15.98 2.85 11.78
CA ALA A 178 -14.89 2.84 12.75
C ALA A 178 -13.78 3.85 12.44
N VAL A 179 -13.46 4.07 11.16
CA VAL A 179 -12.51 5.10 10.69
C VAL A 179 -13.00 6.51 11.03
N VAL A 180 -14.29 6.80 10.78
CA VAL A 180 -14.89 8.09 11.12
C VAL A 180 -14.93 8.31 12.63
N ILE A 181 -15.35 7.29 13.41
CA ILE A 181 -15.32 7.36 14.88
C ILE A 181 -13.89 7.58 15.39
N ALA A 182 -12.90 6.86 14.88
CA ALA A 182 -11.51 7.04 15.29
C ALA A 182 -10.99 8.45 14.98
N ALA A 183 -11.34 9.02 13.81
CA ALA A 183 -10.97 10.38 13.45
C ALA A 183 -11.62 11.41 14.39
N VAL A 184 -12.91 11.25 14.72
CA VAL A 184 -13.61 12.10 15.69
C VAL A 184 -13.02 11.96 17.10
N LEU A 185 -12.74 10.74 17.57
CA LEU A 185 -12.16 10.50 18.89
C LEU A 185 -10.75 11.09 19.04
N LEU A 186 -9.90 11.01 18.01
CA LEU A 186 -8.60 11.69 17.98
C LEU A 186 -8.72 13.23 17.94
N ALA A 187 -9.85 13.72 17.46
CA ALA A 187 -10.13 15.14 17.31
C ALA A 187 -10.81 15.76 18.56
N VAL A 188 -11.42 14.95 19.44
CA VAL A 188 -12.02 15.40 20.73
C VAL A 188 -11.01 16.08 21.67
N PRO A 189 -9.79 15.58 21.90
CA PRO A 189 -8.77 16.29 22.70
C PRO A 189 -8.40 17.68 22.16
N LEU A 190 -8.63 17.92 20.87
CA LEU A 190 -8.34 19.18 20.19
C LEU A 190 -9.57 20.13 20.17
N ARG A 191 -10.63 19.83 20.93
CA ARG A 191 -11.84 20.67 21.03
C ARG A 191 -11.55 22.13 21.43
N GLY A 192 -10.48 22.38 22.18
CA GLY A 192 -10.03 23.74 22.52
C GLY A 192 -9.51 24.55 21.33
N PHE A 193 -9.04 23.89 20.26
CA PHE A 193 -8.70 24.54 18.99
C PHE A 193 -9.93 24.70 18.09
N GLY A 194 -10.80 23.69 18.03
CA GLY A 194 -12.07 23.77 17.31
C GLY A 194 -12.99 22.60 17.66
N ASN A 195 -14.28 22.89 17.88
CA ASN A 195 -15.25 21.87 18.25
C ASN A 195 -15.70 21.08 17.01
N VAL A 196 -15.20 19.86 16.86
CA VAL A 196 -15.45 18.97 15.70
C VAL A 196 -16.94 18.73 15.43
N LEU A 197 -17.79 18.88 16.45
CA LEU A 197 -19.24 18.77 16.32
C LEU A 197 -19.83 19.86 15.40
N ASP A 198 -19.19 21.02 15.30
CA ASP A 198 -19.62 22.14 14.44
C ASP A 198 -19.51 21.77 12.95
N VAL A 199 -18.74 20.73 12.61
CA VAL A 199 -18.50 20.25 11.24
C VAL A 199 -19.39 19.05 10.89
N LEU A 200 -20.10 18.44 11.85
CA LEU A 200 -21.06 17.37 11.54
C LEU A 200 -22.16 17.79 10.53
N PRO A 201 -22.74 19.01 10.60
CA PRO A 201 -23.69 19.48 9.59
C PRO A 201 -23.08 19.55 8.19
N LEU A 202 -21.82 19.99 8.08
CA LEU A 202 -21.09 20.09 6.82
C LEU A 202 -20.77 18.70 6.23
N VAL A 203 -20.33 17.76 7.08
CA VAL A 203 -20.12 16.35 6.69
C VAL A 203 -21.43 15.70 6.26
N GLY A 204 -22.53 15.96 6.97
CA GLY A 204 -23.86 15.49 6.60
C GLY A 204 -24.33 16.04 5.25
N ALA A 205 -24.06 17.31 4.96
CA ALA A 205 -24.36 17.93 3.67
C ALA A 205 -23.49 17.35 2.54
N MET A 206 -22.20 17.12 2.76
CA MET A 206 -21.30 16.48 1.79
C MET A 206 -21.73 15.03 1.46
N ILE A 207 -22.10 14.24 2.46
CA ILE A 207 -22.60 12.86 2.25
C ILE A 207 -23.89 12.84 1.43
N ARG A 208 -24.73 13.88 1.55
CA ARG A 208 -25.96 14.06 0.77
C ARG A 208 -25.75 14.76 -0.57
N VAL A 209 -24.53 15.23 -0.86
CA VAL A 209 -24.17 16.05 -2.03
C VAL A 209 -25.07 17.29 -2.17
N ASP A 210 -25.48 17.87 -1.04
CA ASP A 210 -26.42 18.99 -1.00
C ASP A 210 -25.69 20.33 -0.84
N VAL A 211 -25.44 20.99 -1.97
CA VAL A 211 -24.77 22.29 -2.07
C VAL A 211 -25.56 23.38 -1.33
N THR A 212 -26.89 23.28 -1.27
CA THR A 212 -27.76 24.27 -0.61
C THR A 212 -27.62 24.19 0.90
N TYR A 213 -27.53 22.97 1.45
CA TYR A 213 -27.22 22.77 2.87
C TYR A 213 -25.78 23.16 3.21
N MET A 214 -24.80 22.93 2.33
CA MET A 214 -23.44 23.43 2.54
C MET A 214 -23.41 24.96 2.64
N ALA A 215 -24.08 25.67 1.73
CA ALA A 215 -24.16 27.13 1.75
C ALA A 215 -24.81 27.66 3.05
N ARG A 216 -25.91 27.03 3.50
CA ARG A 216 -26.56 27.38 4.77
C ARG A 216 -25.69 27.10 5.99
N ALA A 217 -24.91 26.01 5.99
CA ALA A 217 -23.99 25.69 7.09
C ALA A 217 -22.90 26.76 7.26
N PHE A 218 -22.42 27.36 6.15
CA PHE A 218 -21.46 28.48 6.20
C PHE A 218 -22.10 29.82 6.56
N GLN A 219 -23.41 30.01 6.36
CA GLN A 219 -24.13 31.24 6.74
C GLN A 219 -24.52 31.26 8.22
N GLY A 220 -24.85 30.11 8.82
CA GLY A 220 -25.36 30.02 10.19
C GLY A 220 -24.31 29.78 11.28
N ALA A 221 -23.11 29.33 10.92
CA ALA A 221 -22.03 29.06 11.87
C ALA A 221 -20.97 30.17 11.85
N GLU A 222 -20.37 30.48 13.00
CA GLU A 222 -19.19 31.33 13.04
C GLU A 222 -18.09 30.75 12.14
N LEU A 223 -17.76 31.44 11.05
CA LEU A 223 -16.85 30.94 10.02
C LEU A 223 -15.50 30.50 10.61
N GLY A 224 -15.01 31.22 11.61
CA GLY A 224 -13.80 30.85 12.37
C GLY A 224 -13.93 29.58 13.22
N ALA A 225 -15.10 29.25 13.77
CA ALA A 225 -15.33 27.98 14.48
C ALA A 225 -15.33 26.80 13.49
N THR A 226 -16.10 26.91 12.40
CA THR A 226 -16.20 25.90 11.34
C THR A 226 -14.86 25.60 10.69
N VAL A 227 -14.05 26.63 10.36
CA VAL A 227 -12.72 26.46 9.78
C VAL A 227 -11.77 25.74 10.74
N ARG A 228 -11.71 26.17 12.01
CA ARG A 228 -10.86 25.53 13.02
C ARG A 228 -11.24 24.07 13.27
N ALA A 229 -12.53 23.79 13.42
CA ALA A 229 -13.05 22.43 13.57
C ALA A 229 -12.77 21.56 12.31
N THR A 230 -12.79 22.15 11.11
CA THR A 230 -12.46 21.44 9.86
C THR A 230 -10.97 21.07 9.81
N ILE A 231 -10.07 21.98 10.22
CA ILE A 231 -8.63 21.70 10.33
C ILE A 231 -8.37 20.56 11.32
N VAL A 232 -9.02 20.60 12.49
CA VAL A 232 -8.92 19.55 13.52
C VAL A 232 -9.44 18.20 13.02
N LEU A 233 -10.55 18.18 12.27
CA LEU A 233 -11.08 16.97 11.65
C LEU A 233 -10.17 16.40 10.54
N LEU A 234 -9.62 17.26 9.67
CA LEU A 234 -8.65 16.89 8.65
C LEU A 234 -7.37 16.31 9.26
N LEU A 235 -6.91 16.85 10.41
CA LEU A 235 -5.78 16.30 11.15
C LEU A 235 -6.10 14.89 11.67
N GLY A 236 -7.26 14.71 12.30
CA GLY A 236 -7.74 13.39 12.74
C GLY A 236 -7.80 12.37 11.60
N PHE A 237 -8.39 12.75 10.46
CA PHE A 237 -8.40 11.91 9.25
C PHE A 237 -6.99 11.61 8.72
N SER A 238 -6.07 12.57 8.72
CA SER A 238 -4.69 12.35 8.25
C SER A 238 -3.96 11.34 9.14
N VAL A 239 -4.16 11.38 10.45
CA VAL A 239 -3.61 10.38 11.39
C VAL A 239 -4.23 9.00 11.15
N VAL A 240 -5.56 8.88 11.09
CA VAL A 240 -6.22 7.58 10.85
C VAL A 240 -5.86 7.00 9.48
N ALA A 241 -5.85 7.82 8.43
CA ALA A 241 -5.46 7.39 7.09
C ALA A 241 -3.99 6.94 7.02
N SER A 242 -3.09 7.61 7.75
CA SER A 242 -1.70 7.18 7.87
C SER A 242 -1.60 5.81 8.57
N LEU A 243 -2.33 5.60 9.66
CA LEU A 243 -2.43 4.29 10.32
C LEU A 243 -3.05 3.23 9.40
N MET A 244 -4.00 3.60 8.53
CA MET A 244 -4.60 2.71 7.53
C MET A 244 -3.64 2.29 6.39
N THR A 245 -2.53 3.00 6.15
CA THR A 245 -1.48 2.51 5.24
C THR A 245 -0.68 1.35 5.83
N SER A 246 -0.58 1.29 7.16
CA SER A 246 0.27 0.34 7.89
C SER A 246 -0.03 -1.14 7.56
N PRO A 247 -1.29 -1.64 7.62
CA PRO A 247 -1.61 -3.05 7.39
C PRO A 247 -1.18 -3.61 6.03
N PHE A 248 -1.04 -2.78 4.98
CA PHE A 248 -0.59 -3.24 3.67
C PHE A 248 0.86 -3.73 3.68
N GLY A 249 1.74 -3.09 4.46
CA GLY A 249 3.12 -3.53 4.63
C GLY A 249 3.18 -4.88 5.33
N LEU A 250 2.41 -5.05 6.41
CA LEU A 250 2.36 -6.31 7.17
C LEU A 250 1.68 -7.45 6.39
N LYS A 251 0.66 -7.16 5.58
CA LYS A 251 0.07 -8.14 4.64
C LYS A 251 1.13 -8.66 3.66
N ARG A 252 1.89 -7.76 3.00
CA ARG A 252 2.98 -8.16 2.09
C ARG A 252 4.07 -8.94 2.82
N LEU A 253 4.43 -8.52 4.03
CA LEU A 253 5.40 -9.19 4.89
C LEU A 253 4.97 -10.64 5.18
N LEU A 254 3.72 -10.87 5.61
CA LEU A 254 3.19 -12.21 5.87
C LEU A 254 3.17 -13.10 4.61
N PHE A 255 2.73 -12.54 3.47
CA PHE A 255 2.63 -13.30 2.22
C PHE A 255 4.00 -13.67 1.64
N ASN A 256 4.97 -12.75 1.67
CA ASN A 256 6.34 -13.00 1.20
C ASN A 256 7.11 -13.99 2.09
N LEU A 257 6.82 -14.00 3.39
CA LEU A 257 7.56 -14.82 4.35
C LEU A 257 6.92 -16.18 4.65
N HIS A 258 5.79 -16.54 4.03
CA HIS A 258 5.15 -17.83 4.22
C HIS A 258 6.04 -19.01 3.74
N PRO A 259 6.17 -20.13 4.50
CA PRO A 259 5.58 -20.39 5.82
C PRO A 259 6.36 -19.70 6.95
N LEU A 260 5.64 -19.11 7.91
CA LEU A 260 6.21 -18.17 8.88
C LEU A 260 5.90 -18.49 10.35
N THR A 261 6.93 -18.45 11.19
CA THR A 261 6.81 -18.46 12.67
C THR A 261 6.74 -17.04 13.24
N LYS A 262 5.99 -16.87 14.34
CA LYS A 262 5.71 -15.56 14.97
C LYS A 262 6.96 -14.74 15.30
N GLU A 263 8.02 -15.41 15.72
CA GLU A 263 9.32 -14.83 16.11
C GLU A 263 9.95 -14.04 14.95
N ARG A 264 9.84 -14.56 13.72
CA ARG A 264 10.42 -13.95 12.52
C ARG A 264 9.73 -12.64 12.12
N ILE A 265 8.46 -12.45 12.48
CA ILE A 265 7.72 -11.20 12.24
C ILE A 265 8.31 -10.05 13.06
N ALA A 266 8.77 -10.32 14.28
CA ALA A 266 9.32 -9.31 15.18
C ALA A 266 10.75 -8.90 14.82
N SER A 267 11.55 -9.83 14.27
CA SER A 267 12.94 -9.57 13.84
C SER A 267 13.04 -8.81 12.53
N THR A 268 12.09 -9.02 11.61
CA THR A 268 12.17 -8.54 10.22
C THR A 268 11.56 -7.14 10.05
N SER A 269 12.22 -6.25 9.30
CA SER A 269 11.63 -4.94 9.03
C SER A 269 10.52 -4.99 7.98
N ALA A 270 9.54 -4.11 8.13
CA ALA A 270 8.42 -4.00 7.19
C ALA A 270 8.83 -3.48 5.80
N ARG A 271 10.06 -2.98 5.63
CA ARG A 271 10.50 -2.28 4.41
C ARG A 271 11.20 -3.19 3.43
N ASP A 272 12.08 -4.06 3.90
CA ASP A 272 12.99 -4.78 3.02
C ASP A 272 12.29 -5.96 2.30
N HIS A 273 11.21 -6.50 2.90
CA HIS A 273 10.31 -7.49 2.29
C HIS A 273 9.04 -6.90 1.63
N ALA A 274 8.93 -5.57 1.51
CA ALA A 274 7.79 -4.97 0.81
C ALA A 274 7.85 -5.11 -0.72
N PHE A 275 8.99 -5.60 -1.25
CA PHE A 275 9.32 -5.64 -2.68
C PHE A 275 9.79 -6.99 -3.22
N SER A 276 10.06 -8.00 -2.37
CA SER A 276 10.25 -9.37 -2.87
C SER A 276 8.91 -9.96 -3.33
N VAL A 277 8.98 -11.03 -4.12
CA VAL A 277 7.82 -11.86 -4.51
C VAL A 277 8.20 -13.29 -4.18
N GLU A 278 7.97 -13.68 -2.94
CA GLU A 278 8.36 -14.96 -2.36
C GLU A 278 7.16 -15.64 -1.68
N GLY A 279 7.35 -16.86 -1.20
CA GLY A 279 6.35 -17.60 -0.42
C GLY A 279 5.00 -17.75 -1.12
N LEU A 280 3.93 -17.29 -0.46
CA LEU A 280 2.55 -17.43 -0.91
C LEU A 280 2.28 -16.82 -2.29
N TYR A 281 3.02 -15.78 -2.66
CA TYR A 281 2.82 -15.13 -3.96
C TYR A 281 3.35 -15.95 -5.15
N ILE A 282 4.29 -16.87 -4.92
CA ILE A 282 4.76 -17.83 -5.93
C ILE A 282 3.69 -18.92 -6.13
N LEU A 283 3.10 -19.42 -5.03
CA LEU A 283 1.96 -20.35 -5.09
C LEU A 283 0.75 -19.73 -5.79
N GLU A 284 0.44 -18.46 -5.53
CA GLU A 284 -0.56 -17.71 -6.32
C GLU A 284 -0.24 -17.70 -7.81
N GLU A 285 1.03 -17.45 -8.18
CA GLU A 285 1.42 -17.33 -9.58
C GLU A 285 1.39 -18.68 -10.32
N GLN A 286 1.80 -19.76 -9.66
CA GLN A 286 1.72 -21.12 -10.17
C GLN A 286 0.27 -21.56 -10.40
N VAL A 287 -0.59 -21.48 -9.38
CA VAL A 287 -2.00 -21.93 -9.46
C VAL A 287 -2.82 -21.08 -10.44
N PHE A 288 -2.54 -19.76 -10.55
CA PHE A 288 -3.18 -18.94 -11.57
C PHE A 288 -2.64 -19.24 -12.98
N GLY A 289 -1.35 -19.53 -13.11
CA GLY A 289 -0.71 -19.93 -14.37
C GLY A 289 -1.36 -21.17 -14.98
N GLU A 290 -1.65 -22.19 -14.17
CA GLU A 290 -2.33 -23.44 -14.59
C GLU A 290 -3.69 -23.20 -15.27
N VAL A 291 -4.46 -22.21 -14.81
CA VAL A 291 -5.77 -21.86 -15.41
C VAL A 291 -5.65 -20.82 -16.53
N GLY A 292 -4.44 -20.55 -17.01
CA GLY A 292 -4.14 -19.54 -18.02
C GLY A 292 -4.41 -18.10 -17.57
N LEU A 293 -4.38 -17.83 -16.27
CA LEU A 293 -4.46 -16.48 -15.72
C LEU A 293 -3.07 -15.98 -15.36
N ARG A 294 -2.79 -14.71 -15.68
CA ARG A 294 -1.74 -13.99 -14.95
C ARG A 294 -2.25 -13.68 -13.55
N ARG A 295 -1.40 -13.87 -12.54
CA ARG A 295 -1.66 -13.44 -11.16
C ARG A 295 -2.19 -12.00 -11.19
N PRO A 296 -3.45 -11.74 -10.73
CA PRO A 296 -4.05 -10.44 -10.93
C PRO A 296 -3.25 -9.40 -10.14
N LYS A 297 -2.96 -8.25 -10.75
CA LYS A 297 -2.13 -7.21 -10.11
C LYS A 297 -2.81 -6.78 -8.80
N GLU A 298 -2.06 -6.68 -7.70
CA GLU A 298 -2.63 -6.16 -6.45
C GLU A 298 -3.23 -4.78 -6.72
N GLY A 299 -4.46 -4.56 -6.23
CA GLY A 299 -5.09 -3.25 -6.25
C GLY A 299 -4.15 -2.21 -5.65
N LYS A 300 -4.06 -1.03 -6.28
CA LYS A 300 -3.12 0.04 -5.88
C LYS A 300 -3.53 0.73 -4.57
N TRP A 301 -4.13 0.02 -3.62
CA TRP A 301 -4.64 0.54 -2.36
C TRP A 301 -3.57 1.28 -1.55
N ASP A 302 -2.38 0.69 -1.42
CA ASP A 302 -1.16 1.32 -0.90
C ASP A 302 -0.91 2.72 -1.53
N LEU A 303 -0.96 2.82 -2.86
CA LEU A 303 -0.82 4.09 -3.58
C LEU A 303 -2.02 5.02 -3.37
N PHE A 304 -3.23 4.49 -3.27
CA PHE A 304 -4.47 5.25 -3.07
C PHE A 304 -4.49 5.88 -1.67
N PHE A 305 -4.22 5.12 -0.61
CA PHE A 305 -4.11 5.65 0.75
C PHE A 305 -2.94 6.61 0.89
N LEU A 306 -1.78 6.35 0.26
CA LEU A 306 -0.66 7.31 0.24
C LEU A 306 -1.03 8.61 -0.49
N THR A 307 -1.76 8.54 -1.61
CA THR A 307 -2.26 9.71 -2.35
C THR A 307 -3.32 10.46 -1.54
N PHE A 308 -4.20 9.75 -0.84
CA PHE A 308 -5.22 10.33 0.02
C PHE A 308 -4.60 11.08 1.22
N VAL A 309 -3.61 10.48 1.89
CA VAL A 309 -2.82 11.15 2.95
C VAL A 309 -2.09 12.37 2.40
N LEU A 310 -1.51 12.29 1.20
CA LEU A 310 -0.88 13.44 0.52
C LEU A 310 -1.87 14.58 0.26
N VAL A 311 -3.08 14.27 -0.21
CA VAL A 311 -4.14 15.28 -0.43
C VAL A 311 -4.56 15.90 0.91
N LEU A 312 -4.75 15.10 1.97
CA LEU A 312 -5.09 15.63 3.30
C LEU A 312 -3.99 16.56 3.86
N LEU A 313 -2.72 16.18 3.75
CA LEU A 313 -1.59 17.01 4.20
C LEU A 313 -1.46 18.30 3.39
N LEU A 314 -1.69 18.26 2.07
CA LEU A 314 -1.70 19.44 1.21
C LEU A 314 -2.85 20.38 1.59
N LEU A 315 -4.08 19.86 1.69
CA LEU A 315 -5.25 20.65 2.10
C LEU A 315 -5.03 21.29 3.47
N LEU A 316 -4.50 20.53 4.43
CA LEU A 316 -4.26 21.02 5.79
C LEU A 316 -3.13 22.07 5.84
N SER A 317 -2.07 21.91 5.04
CA SER A 317 -1.03 22.94 4.85
C SER A 317 -1.60 24.22 4.21
N LEU A 318 -2.42 24.09 3.16
CA LEU A 318 -3.08 25.23 2.50
C LEU A 318 -4.07 25.95 3.43
N CYS A 319 -4.90 25.24 4.19
CA CYS A 319 -5.83 25.83 5.14
C CYS A 319 -5.10 26.60 6.26
N LEU A 320 -4.03 26.03 6.83
CA LEU A 320 -3.24 26.69 7.87
C LEU A 320 -2.43 27.87 7.32
N GLY A 321 -1.85 27.74 6.12
CA GLY A 321 -1.13 28.82 5.45
C GLY A 321 -2.03 30.00 5.08
N PHE A 322 -3.23 29.73 4.56
CA PHE A 322 -4.23 30.75 4.28
C PHE A 322 -4.70 31.44 5.57
N LEU A 323 -4.97 30.68 6.64
CA LEU A 323 -5.34 31.25 7.93
C LEU A 323 -4.24 32.13 8.52
N ALA A 324 -2.97 31.71 8.42
CA ALA A 324 -1.82 32.51 8.83
C ALA A 324 -1.70 33.81 8.01
N LEU A 325 -1.93 33.75 6.70
CA LEU A 325 -1.91 34.92 5.81
C LEU A 325 -3.03 35.90 6.15
N VAL A 326 -4.27 35.43 6.34
CA VAL A 326 -5.40 36.29 6.73
C VAL A 326 -5.13 36.99 8.05
N LEU A 327 -4.61 36.27 9.06
CA LEU A 327 -4.26 36.86 10.35
C LEU A 327 -3.12 37.89 10.24
N ALA A 328 -2.09 37.62 9.44
CA ALA A 328 -1.01 38.58 9.19
C ALA A 328 -1.53 39.85 8.48
N MET A 329 -2.32 39.70 7.42
CA MET A 329 -2.89 40.82 6.66
C MET A 329 -3.93 41.63 7.47
N SER A 330 -4.63 40.99 8.42
CA SER A 330 -5.59 41.69 9.29
C SER A 330 -4.96 42.64 10.30
N TRP A 331 -3.62 42.64 10.44
CA TRP A 331 -2.90 43.55 11.34
C TRP A 331 -2.71 44.96 10.75
N ASP A 332 -2.73 45.10 9.41
CA ASP A 332 -2.33 46.33 8.69
C ASP A 332 -3.51 47.15 8.12
N LEU A 333 -4.76 46.83 8.48
CA LEU A 333 -5.95 47.45 7.89
C LEU A 333 -6.36 48.76 8.59
N MET A 334 -5.59 49.82 8.37
CA MET A 334 -6.07 51.20 8.61
C MET A 334 -7.11 51.58 7.56
N LEU A 335 -8.38 51.57 7.96
CA LEU A 335 -9.48 52.15 7.18
C LEU A 335 -9.51 53.66 7.41
N GLU A 336 -8.99 54.42 6.44
CA GLU A 336 -9.20 55.86 6.35
C GLU A 336 -10.65 56.13 5.92
N VAL A 337 -11.55 56.24 6.90
CA VAL A 337 -12.95 56.58 6.66
C VAL A 337 -13.06 58.09 6.45
N ASP A 338 -13.56 58.48 5.28
CA ASP A 338 -13.67 59.87 4.83
C ASP A 338 -14.86 60.61 5.51
N THR A 339 -14.80 60.67 6.85
CA THR A 339 -15.79 61.31 7.74
C THR A 339 -15.28 62.62 8.34
N GLY A 340 -14.16 63.17 7.86
CA GLY A 340 -13.55 64.40 8.38
C GLY A 340 -12.98 64.28 9.81
N ALA A 341 -12.98 63.09 10.39
CA ALA A 341 -12.41 62.77 11.69
C ALA A 341 -11.83 61.34 11.64
N PRO A 342 -10.57 61.11 12.08
CA PRO A 342 -9.94 59.80 12.05
C PRO A 342 -10.55 58.87 13.11
N ALA A 343 -11.43 57.96 12.70
CA ALA A 343 -11.97 56.91 13.55
C ALA A 343 -11.04 55.68 13.52
N THR A 344 -10.15 55.55 14.52
CA THR A 344 -9.31 54.36 14.69
C THR A 344 -10.15 53.17 15.17
N VAL A 345 -10.71 52.41 14.21
CA VAL A 345 -11.36 51.13 14.49
C VAL A 345 -10.28 50.08 14.80
N ASN A 346 -9.79 50.09 16.04
CA ASN A 346 -8.88 49.08 16.54
C ASN A 346 -9.62 47.74 16.67
N VAL A 347 -9.61 46.94 15.59
CA VAL A 347 -10.03 45.54 15.61
C VAL A 347 -8.99 44.76 16.41
N SER A 348 -9.19 44.70 17.74
CA SER A 348 -8.39 43.87 18.63
C SER A 348 -8.73 42.40 18.43
N LEU A 349 -8.15 41.81 17.38
CA LEU A 349 -7.97 40.37 17.34
C LEU A 349 -7.16 39.95 18.58
N PRO A 350 -7.52 38.86 19.27
CA PRO A 350 -6.69 38.33 20.35
C PRO A 350 -5.29 38.03 19.80
N GLU A 351 -4.25 38.15 20.64
CA GLU A 351 -2.82 37.97 20.29
C GLU A 351 -2.44 36.51 19.93
N VAL A 352 -3.17 35.93 18.97
CA VAL A 352 -2.86 34.64 18.38
C VAL A 352 -1.83 34.90 17.28
N HIS A 353 -0.55 34.96 17.68
CA HIS A 353 0.56 35.14 16.75
C HIS A 353 0.42 34.20 15.54
N TRP A 354 0.37 34.76 14.33
CA TRP A 354 0.22 34.02 13.06
C TRP A 354 1.20 32.85 12.90
N ILE A 355 2.35 32.91 13.60
CA ILE A 355 3.37 31.87 13.69
C ILE A 355 2.81 30.52 14.17
N PHE A 356 1.79 30.51 15.04
CA PHE A 356 1.12 29.30 15.51
C PHE A 356 0.39 28.53 14.39
N TYR A 357 0.06 29.19 13.28
CA TYR A 357 -0.53 28.56 12.10
C TYR A 357 0.51 28.33 10.99
N ALA A 358 1.41 29.29 10.78
CA ALA A 358 2.46 29.19 9.75
C ALA A 358 3.47 28.06 10.02
N LEU A 359 3.90 27.87 11.27
CA LEU A 359 4.88 26.83 11.60
C LEU A 359 4.33 25.41 11.39
N PRO A 360 3.11 25.06 11.85
CA PRO A 360 2.46 23.82 11.47
C PRO A 360 2.25 23.70 9.94
N ALA A 361 1.79 24.75 9.26
CA ALA A 361 1.62 24.73 7.79
C ALA A 361 2.89 24.32 7.05
N LEU A 362 4.04 24.83 7.50
CA LEU A 362 5.36 24.49 6.98
C LEU A 362 5.76 23.04 7.29
N ILE A 363 5.50 22.55 8.50
CA ILE A 363 5.74 21.14 8.87
C ILE A 363 4.93 20.20 7.97
N PHE A 364 3.64 20.49 7.75
CA PHE A 364 2.78 19.69 6.87
C PHE A 364 3.21 19.76 5.40
N LEU A 365 3.71 20.92 4.94
CA LEU A 365 4.29 21.07 3.60
C LEU A 365 5.58 20.24 3.43
N ILE A 366 6.47 20.24 4.43
CA ILE A 366 7.69 19.41 4.43
C ILE A 366 7.31 17.92 4.42
N ALA A 367 6.33 17.51 5.23
CA ALA A 367 5.83 16.14 5.26
C ALA A 367 5.20 15.72 3.91
N PHE A 368 4.41 16.60 3.30
CA PHE A 368 3.86 16.44 1.95
C PHE A 368 4.97 16.24 0.92
N CYS A 369 5.97 17.13 0.86
CA CYS A 369 7.10 17.01 -0.05
C CYS A 369 7.89 15.70 0.15
N GLY A 370 8.09 15.27 1.40
CA GLY A 370 8.72 14.00 1.74
C GLY A 370 7.94 12.78 1.24
N LEU A 371 6.62 12.76 1.43
CA LEU A 371 5.75 11.69 0.93
C LEU A 371 5.58 11.74 -0.60
N LEU A 372 5.55 12.93 -1.21
CA LEU A 372 5.44 13.09 -2.67
C LEU A 372 6.71 12.57 -3.36
N LYS A 373 7.89 12.85 -2.80
CA LYS A 373 9.14 12.23 -3.26
C LYS A 373 9.09 10.70 -3.18
N ARG A 374 8.53 10.14 -2.10
CA ARG A 374 8.33 8.67 -1.99
C ARG A 374 7.34 8.15 -3.03
N LEU A 375 6.21 8.84 -3.27
CA LEU A 375 5.22 8.50 -4.28
C LEU A 375 5.86 8.46 -5.68
N ILE A 376 6.66 9.49 -6.02
CA ILE A 376 7.37 9.58 -7.30
C ILE A 376 8.40 8.44 -7.45
N VAL A 377 9.16 8.11 -6.41
CA VAL A 377 10.11 6.98 -6.44
C VAL A 377 9.38 5.65 -6.61
N ALA A 378 8.31 5.41 -5.85
CA ALA A 378 7.49 4.20 -5.95
C ALA A 378 6.78 4.07 -7.32
N TRP A 379 6.42 5.20 -7.94
CA TRP A 379 5.87 5.24 -9.30
C TRP A 379 6.95 4.95 -10.35
N ARG A 380 8.12 5.59 -10.26
CA ARG A 380 9.24 5.41 -11.20
C ARG A 380 9.77 3.97 -11.18
N GLY A 381 9.97 3.39 -10.00
CA GLY A 381 10.43 2.00 -9.86
C GLY A 381 9.50 0.96 -10.52
N ARG A 382 8.20 1.29 -10.69
CA ARG A 382 7.21 0.44 -11.37
C ARG A 382 7.08 0.70 -12.89
N LYS A 383 7.83 1.66 -13.43
CA LYS A 383 7.91 1.95 -14.87
C LYS A 383 9.20 1.44 -15.53
N GLY A 384 10.15 0.90 -14.76
CA GLY A 384 11.25 0.14 -15.34
C GLY A 384 10.70 -1.05 -16.13
N PRO A 385 11.29 -1.42 -17.28
CA PRO A 385 10.94 -2.66 -17.94
C PRO A 385 11.16 -3.82 -16.95
N ALA A 386 10.23 -4.76 -16.91
CA ALA A 386 10.55 -6.05 -16.32
C ALA A 386 11.67 -6.65 -17.17
N SER A 387 12.86 -6.76 -16.59
CA SER A 387 13.94 -7.56 -17.17
C SER A 387 13.45 -9.00 -17.21
N VAL A 388 13.11 -9.45 -18.41
CA VAL A 388 12.85 -10.86 -18.75
C VAL A 388 14.15 -11.64 -18.61
#